data_AF-A0AAV6YYG5-F1
#
_entry.id   AF-A0AAV6YYG5-F1
#
_cell.length_a   1.000
_cell.length_b   1.000
_cell.length_c   1.000
_cell.angle_alpha   90.00
_cell.angle_beta   90.00
_cell.angle_gamma   90.00
#
_symmetry.space_group_name_H-M   'P 1'
#
loop_
_entity.id
_entity.type
_entity.pdbx_description
1 polymer ?
#
loop_
_entity_poly.entity_id
_entity_poly.type
_entity_poly.pdbx_seq_one_letter_code
_entity_poly.pdbx_strand_id
1 'polypeptide(L)'
;YLSDIDRISVNGYIPTQQDVLRVRVPTTGIIEYPFDLENIIFRMVDVGGQRSERRKWIHCFENVTSIIFLVALSEYDQVLAECDNEVMRQCVSACVASAIIKRESDMSHLSWVLKGFPTN
;
A
#
# COMPACT_ATOMS: atom_id res chain seq x y z
N TYR A 1 16.91 11.17 3.60
CA TYR A 1 17.00 11.39 5.06
C TYR A 1 18.44 11.52 5.50
N LEU A 2 19.25 10.45 5.47
CA LEU A 2 20.66 10.53 5.90
C LEU A 2 21.47 11.54 5.07
N SER A 3 21.22 11.60 3.75
CA SER A 3 21.86 12.58 2.85
C SER A 3 21.44 14.03 3.12
N ASP A 4 20.34 14.25 3.83
CA ASP A 4 19.76 15.57 4.11
C ASP A 4 19.78 15.88 5.62
N ILE A 5 20.63 15.20 6.39
CA ILE A 5 20.63 15.26 7.86
C ILE A 5 20.91 16.67 8.38
N ASP A 6 21.77 17.43 7.70
CA ASP A 6 22.08 18.81 8.04
C ASP A 6 20.84 19.70 7.95
N ARG A 7 20.00 19.50 6.95
CA ARG A 7 18.74 20.24 6.79
C ARG A 7 17.71 19.84 7.86
N ILE A 8 17.61 18.55 8.16
CA ILE A 8 16.59 18.01 9.07
C ILE A 8 16.92 18.32 10.55
N SER A 9 18.20 18.50 10.89
CA SER A 9 18.66 18.76 12.26
C SER A 9 18.60 20.23 12.69
N VAL A 10 18.27 21.16 11.78
CA VAL A 10 18.15 22.60 12.09
C VAL A 10 16.95 22.85 13.02
N ASN A 11 17.16 23.71 14.02
CA ASN A 11 16.09 24.16 14.91
C ASN A 11 15.00 24.89 14.11
N GLY A 12 13.74 24.45 14.27
CA GLY A 12 12.60 24.99 13.52
C GLY A 12 12.41 24.35 12.14
N TYR A 13 12.98 23.17 11.90
CA TYR A 13 12.75 22.38 10.69
C TYR A 13 11.26 22.20 10.37
N ILE A 14 10.88 22.53 9.12
CA ILE A 14 9.55 22.28 8.55
C ILE A 14 9.71 21.25 7.42
N PRO A 15 9.03 20.08 7.50
CA PRO A 15 9.11 19.06 6.46
C PRO A 15 8.64 19.57 5.10
N THR A 16 9.38 19.20 4.05
CA THR A 16 8.93 19.44 2.67
C THR A 16 7.90 18.38 2.26
N GLN A 17 7.16 18.63 1.18
CA GLN A 17 6.26 17.61 0.62
C GLN A 17 6.98 16.30 0.30
N GLN A 18 8.23 16.37 -0.17
CA GLN A 18 9.02 15.17 -0.46
C GLN A 18 9.39 14.39 0.82
N ASP A 19 9.63 15.08 1.93
CA ASP A 19 9.89 14.43 3.23
C ASP A 19 8.65 13.74 3.76
N VAL A 20 7.48 14.35 3.55
CA VAL A 20 6.19 13.76 3.89
C VAL A 20 5.92 12.53 3.01
N LEU A 21 6.17 12.59 1.71
CA LEU A 21 5.98 11.43 0.82
C LEU A 21 6.91 10.26 1.12
N ARG A 22 8.11 10.53 1.65
CA ARG A 22 9.10 9.49 2.00
C ARG A 22 8.87 8.89 3.39
N VAL A 23 7.99 9.48 4.21
CA VAL A 23 7.79 8.99 5.57
C VAL A 23 6.99 7.69 5.52
N ARG A 24 7.54 6.63 6.10
CA ARG A 24 6.84 5.33 6.16
C ARG A 24 6.05 5.27 7.46
N VAL A 25 4.81 5.74 7.42
CA VAL A 25 3.83 5.54 8.51
C VAL A 25 2.86 4.46 8.05
N PRO A 26 2.73 3.34 8.78
CA PRO A 26 1.80 2.29 8.40
C PRO A 26 0.36 2.78 8.52
N THR A 27 -0.44 2.62 7.46
CA THR A 27 -1.89 2.86 7.52
C THR A 27 -2.52 1.87 8.49
N THR A 28 -3.18 2.40 9.52
CA THR A 28 -3.97 1.63 10.47
C THR A 28 -5.46 1.87 10.22
N GLY A 29 -6.23 0.82 10.03
CA GLY A 29 -7.66 0.92 9.74
C GLY A 29 -7.98 1.19 8.27
N ILE A 30 -9.16 1.78 8.07
CA ILE A 30 -9.72 2.13 6.76
C ILE A 30 -9.81 3.65 6.72
N ILE A 31 -9.21 4.28 5.72
CA ILE A 31 -9.23 5.73 5.55
C ILE A 31 -9.85 6.06 4.20
N GLU A 32 -10.83 6.96 4.19
CA GLU A 32 -11.52 7.39 2.98
C GLU A 32 -11.12 8.82 2.60
N TYR A 33 -10.78 9.01 1.34
CA TYR A 33 -10.42 10.31 0.75
C TYR A 33 -11.37 10.61 -0.40
N PRO A 34 -12.39 11.46 -0.20
CA PRO A 34 -13.19 11.98 -1.31
C PRO A 34 -12.39 13.03 -2.08
N PHE A 35 -12.39 12.95 -3.41
CA PHE A 35 -11.83 13.97 -4.28
C PHE A 35 -12.62 14.11 -5.58
N ASP A 36 -12.69 15.33 -6.10
CA ASP A 36 -13.36 15.63 -7.37
C ASP A 36 -12.39 15.51 -8.54
N LEU A 37 -12.79 14.78 -9.57
CA LEU A 37 -12.07 14.69 -10.84
C LEU A 37 -13.08 14.90 -11.97
N GLU A 38 -12.95 16.00 -12.72
CA GLU A 38 -13.78 16.29 -13.90
C GLU A 38 -15.31 16.20 -13.63
N ASN A 39 -15.77 16.78 -12.51
CA ASN A 39 -17.16 16.73 -12.01
C ASN A 39 -17.67 15.34 -11.59
N ILE A 40 -16.77 14.37 -11.44
CA ILE A 40 -17.06 13.06 -10.84
C ILE A 40 -16.43 13.02 -9.45
N ILE A 41 -17.23 12.70 -8.43
CA ILE A 41 -16.75 12.52 -7.06
C ILE A 41 -16.15 11.11 -6.96
N PHE A 42 -14.84 11.02 -6.83
CA PHE A 42 -14.14 9.78 -6.50
C PHE A 42 -13.99 9.64 -4.99
N ARG A 43 -14.09 8.40 -4.52
CA ARG A 43 -13.80 8.02 -3.14
C ARG A 43 -12.69 7.00 -3.14
N MET A 44 -11.49 7.41 -2.74
CA MET A 44 -10.37 6.50 -2.57
C MET A 44 -10.36 5.95 -1.15
N VAL A 45 -10.38 4.62 -1.04
CA VAL A 45 -10.31 3.92 0.24
C VAL A 45 -8.91 3.33 0.37
N ASP A 46 -8.13 3.84 1.32
CA ASP A 46 -6.83 3.26 1.69
C ASP A 46 -7.00 2.28 2.85
N VAL A 47 -6.45 1.09 2.67
CA VAL A 47 -6.54 -0.02 3.62
C VAL A 47 -5.16 -0.57 3.91
N GLY A 48 -4.83 -0.71 5.19
CA GLY A 48 -3.54 -1.27 5.60
C GLY A 48 -3.28 -2.67 5.03
N GLY A 49 -2.09 -2.87 4.44
CA GLY A 49 -1.65 -4.14 3.84
C GLY A 49 -1.12 -5.20 4.81
N GLN A 50 -0.88 -4.80 6.06
CA GLN A 50 -0.34 -5.65 7.13
C GLN A 50 -1.30 -6.79 7.48
N ARG A 51 -0.76 -7.93 7.93
CA ARG A 51 -1.58 -9.11 8.23
C ARG A 51 -2.65 -8.86 9.30
N SER A 52 -2.37 -8.00 10.27
CA SER A 52 -3.33 -7.55 11.31
C SER A 52 -4.52 -6.80 10.72
N GLU A 53 -4.30 -6.01 9.66
CA GLU A 53 -5.30 -5.15 9.04
C GLU A 53 -6.14 -5.86 7.96
N ARG A 54 -5.63 -6.96 7.37
CA ARG A 54 -6.31 -7.73 6.31
C ARG A 54 -7.72 -8.22 6.67
N ARG A 55 -8.00 -8.44 7.96
CA ARG A 55 -9.36 -8.83 8.41
C ARG A 55 -10.40 -7.74 8.17
N LYS A 56 -9.98 -6.46 8.12
CA LYS A 56 -10.87 -5.31 7.93
C LYS A 56 -11.25 -5.08 6.46
N TRP A 57 -10.52 -5.68 5.52
CA TRP A 57 -10.72 -5.48 4.09
C TRP A 57 -12.13 -5.87 3.63
N ILE A 58 -12.76 -6.84 4.28
CA ILE A 58 -14.13 -7.27 3.97
C ILE A 58 -15.13 -6.10 4.00
N HIS A 59 -14.91 -5.12 4.89
CA HIS A 59 -15.77 -3.94 5.01
C HIS A 59 -15.56 -2.92 3.89
N CYS A 60 -14.46 -3.00 3.14
CA CYS A 60 -14.15 -2.08 2.06
C CYS A 60 -14.68 -2.55 0.71
N PHE A 61 -15.22 -3.77 0.58
CA PHE A 61 -15.62 -4.35 -0.71
C PHE A 61 -17.07 -4.09 -1.09
N GLU A 62 -17.86 -3.41 -0.27
CA GLU A 62 -19.21 -3.01 -0.64
C GLU A 62 -19.15 -1.80 -1.59
N ASN A 63 -19.73 -1.95 -2.79
CA ASN A 63 -19.87 -0.87 -3.79
C ASN A 63 -18.57 -0.25 -4.32
N VAL A 64 -17.47 -1.00 -4.35
CA VAL A 64 -16.23 -0.55 -5.00
C VAL A 64 -16.34 -0.72 -6.51
N THR A 65 -15.97 0.31 -7.27
CA THR A 65 -15.95 0.26 -8.75
C THR A 65 -14.69 -0.41 -9.28
N SER A 66 -13.54 -0.19 -8.64
CA SER A 66 -12.25 -0.69 -9.09
C SER A 66 -11.28 -0.82 -7.91
N ILE A 67 -10.37 -1.78 -7.99
CA ILE A 67 -9.34 -1.99 -6.99
C ILE A 67 -7.97 -1.74 -7.62
N ILE A 68 -7.14 -1.01 -6.91
CA ILE A 68 -5.74 -0.76 -7.28
C ILE A 68 -4.85 -1.55 -6.34
N PHE A 69 -4.10 -2.50 -6.88
CA PHE A 69 -3.05 -3.19 -6.13
C PHE A 69 -1.70 -2.55 -6.39
N LEU A 70 -1.01 -2.18 -5.32
CA LEU A 70 0.33 -1.64 -5.34
C LEU A 70 1.34 -2.74 -4.99
N VAL A 71 2.37 -2.88 -5.82
CA VAL A 71 3.45 -3.87 -5.63
C VAL A 71 4.79 -3.17 -5.71
N ALA A 72 5.63 -3.33 -4.68
CA ALA A 72 7.00 -2.86 -4.70
C ALA A 72 7.87 -3.87 -5.45
N LEU A 73 8.24 -3.54 -6.69
CA LEU A 73 9.06 -4.42 -7.53
C LEU A 73 10.51 -4.51 -7.04
N SER A 74 11.01 -3.47 -6.35
CA SER A 74 12.37 -3.46 -5.80
C SER A 74 12.56 -4.37 -4.59
N GLU A 75 11.47 -4.87 -3.99
CA GLU A 75 11.50 -5.73 -2.80
C GLU A 75 11.40 -7.22 -3.18
N TYR A 76 11.80 -7.60 -4.40
CA TYR A 76 11.66 -8.97 -4.91
C TYR A 76 12.53 -10.00 -4.14
N ASP A 77 13.65 -9.55 -3.59
CA ASP A 77 14.60 -10.33 -2.81
C ASP A 77 14.43 -10.12 -1.29
N GLN A 78 13.47 -9.28 -0.88
CA GLN A 78 13.19 -8.99 0.51
C GLN A 78 12.14 -9.93 1.10
N VAL A 79 12.31 -10.23 2.38
CA VAL A 79 11.44 -11.12 3.15
C VAL A 79 10.47 -10.29 4.00
N LEU A 80 9.23 -10.76 4.13
CA LEU A 80 8.25 -10.14 5.02
C LEU A 80 8.71 -10.21 6.48
N ALA A 81 8.77 -9.05 7.14
CA ALA A 81 9.13 -8.95 8.56
C ALA A 81 8.13 -9.65 9.49
N GLU A 82 6.89 -9.86 9.04
CA GLU A 82 5.81 -10.52 9.81
C GLU A 82 5.89 -12.06 9.77
N CYS A 83 6.88 -12.65 9.09
CA CYS A 83 7.04 -14.10 8.99
C CYS A 83 8.10 -14.64 9.96
N ASP A 84 7.65 -15.10 11.14
CA ASP A 84 8.52 -15.79 12.12
C ASP A 84 8.88 -17.24 11.73
N ASN A 85 8.20 -17.82 10.73
CA ASN A 85 8.45 -19.19 10.30
C ASN A 85 9.54 -19.23 9.20
N GLU A 86 10.72 -19.78 9.53
CA GLU A 86 11.83 -19.97 8.59
C GLU A 86 11.44 -20.77 7.32
N VAL A 87 10.45 -21.66 7.44
CA VAL A 87 9.96 -22.53 6.34
C VAL A 87 9.11 -21.75 5.31
N MET A 88 8.58 -20.57 5.66
CA MET A 88 7.64 -19.82 4.83
C MET A 88 8.09 -18.36 4.62
N ARG A 89 9.39 -18.15 4.36
CA ARG A 89 9.91 -16.88 3.86
C ARG A 89 9.48 -16.67 2.41
N GLN A 90 8.24 -16.22 2.21
CA GLN A 90 7.82 -15.70 0.92
C GLN A 90 8.39 -14.31 0.75
N CYS A 91 9.02 -14.05 -0.40
CA CYS A 91 9.39 -12.70 -0.77
C CYS A 91 8.12 -11.84 -0.90
N VAL A 92 8.25 -10.53 -0.65
CA VAL A 92 7.12 -9.57 -0.74
C VAL A 92 6.39 -9.73 -2.07
N SER A 93 7.14 -9.78 -3.17
CA SER A 93 6.62 -9.98 -4.53
C SER A 93 5.81 -11.30 -4.67
N ALA A 94 6.30 -12.42 -4.14
CA ALA A 94 5.62 -13.71 -4.23
C ALA A 94 4.33 -13.77 -3.41
N CYS A 95 4.31 -13.10 -2.25
CA CYS A 95 3.14 -13.00 -1.40
C CYS A 95 2.03 -12.17 -2.07
N VAL A 96 2.41 -11.07 -2.73
CA VAL A 96 1.46 -10.24 -3.49
C VAL A 96 0.95 -10.97 -4.73
N ALA A 97 1.82 -11.64 -5.50
CA ALA A 97 1.39 -12.46 -6.64
C ALA A 97 0.42 -13.58 -6.20
N SER A 98 0.68 -14.22 -5.06
CA SER A 98 -0.23 -15.23 -4.51
C SER A 98 -1.57 -14.65 -4.05
N ALA A 99 -1.60 -13.41 -3.54
CA ALA A 99 -2.83 -12.72 -3.17
C ALA A 99 -3.66 -12.32 -4.41
N ILE A 100 -3.00 -11.97 -5.51
CA ILE A 100 -3.63 -11.70 -6.82
C ILE A 100 -4.31 -12.98 -7.34
N ILE A 101 -3.58 -14.10 -7.38
CA ILE A 101 -4.07 -15.36 -7.95
C ILE A 101 -5.16 -16.02 -7.07
N LYS A 102 -5.03 -15.96 -5.74
CA LYS A 102 -6.01 -16.60 -4.84
C LYS A 102 -7.37 -15.91 -4.75
N ARG A 103 -7.50 -14.65 -5.19
CA ARG A 103 -8.77 -13.91 -5.11
C ARG A 103 -9.49 -13.74 -6.44
N GLU A 104 -8.93 -14.25 -7.52
CA GLU A 104 -9.55 -14.26 -8.85
C GLU A 104 -10.89 -15.01 -8.85
N SER A 105 -11.10 -15.97 -7.95
CA SER A 105 -12.33 -16.76 -7.84
C SER A 105 -13.52 -16.08 -7.15
N ASP A 106 -13.31 -15.05 -6.32
CA ASP A 106 -14.38 -14.40 -5.52
C ASP A 106 -14.80 -13.01 -6.05
N MET A 107 -14.10 -12.46 -7.05
CA MET A 107 -14.15 -11.02 -7.36
C MET A 107 -14.40 -10.72 -8.85
N SER A 108 -15.22 -11.56 -9.50
CA SER A 108 -15.47 -11.56 -10.96
C SER A 108 -16.16 -10.31 -11.54
N HIS A 109 -16.71 -9.43 -10.70
CA HIS A 109 -17.46 -8.23 -11.13
C HIS A 109 -16.64 -6.93 -11.08
N LEU A 110 -15.37 -6.99 -10.66
CA LEU A 110 -14.52 -5.82 -10.45
C LEU A 110 -13.49 -5.67 -11.57
N SER A 111 -13.27 -4.43 -12.01
CA SER A 111 -12.19 -4.09 -12.94
C SER A 111 -10.86 -3.95 -12.18
N TRP A 112 -9.81 -4.58 -12.71
CA TRP A 112 -8.49 -4.65 -12.07
C TRP A 112 -7.49 -3.72 -12.74
N VAL A 113 -6.78 -2.91 -11.95
CA VAL A 113 -5.65 -2.12 -12.42
C VAL A 113 -4.41 -2.47 -11.60
N LEU A 114 -3.43 -3.10 -12.23
CA LEU A 114 -2.11 -3.35 -11.68
C LEU A 114 -1.18 -2.20 -12.11
N LYS A 115 -0.65 -1.45 -11.14
CA LYS A 115 0.36 -0.42 -11.42
C LYS A 115 1.59 -0.66 -10.56
N GLY A 116 2.68 -1.11 -11.18
CA GLY A 116 3.98 -1.19 -10.54
C GLY A 116 4.59 0.20 -10.44
N PHE A 117 4.92 0.64 -9.24
CA PHE A 117 5.70 1.86 -9.04
C PHE A 117 7.16 1.47 -8.79
N PRO A 118 8.13 2.02 -9.55
CA PRO A 118 9.54 1.91 -9.19
C PRO A 118 9.78 2.74 -7.94
N THR A 119 10.15 2.08 -6.85
CA THR A 119 10.69 2.70 -5.65
C THR A 119 12.17 3.02 -5.89
N ASN A 120 12.51 4.31 -5.86
CA ASN A 120 13.89 4.81 -5.82
C ASN A 120 14.49 4.66 -4.41
#